data_AF-A0A1L6RBK7-F1
#
_entry.id   AF-A0A1L6RBK7-F1
#
_cell.length_a   1.000
_cell.length_b   1.000
_cell.length_c   1.000
_cell.angle_alpha   90.00
_cell.angle_beta   90.00
_cell.angle_gamma   90.00
#
_symmetry.space_group_name_H-M   'P 1'
#
loop_
_entity.id
_entity.type
_entity.pdbx_description
1 polymer ?
#
loop_
_entity_poly.entity_id
_entity_poly.type
_entity_poly.pdbx_seq_one_letter_code
_entity_poly.pdbx_strand_id
1 'polypeptide(L)'
;MNKFKVNISGMTCTGCEKHVESALEKIGAKNIESSYRRGEAVFELPDDIEVESAIKAIADANYHPGEAEEFQSEQKTNLLKKYRLNVEGMTCTGCEEHIAVALENAGAKGIEVDFRRGEALFELPYDVDIDIAKTAITDAQYQPGEAEEIQVQSEKRTDVSLNDEGNYDYDYIIIGSGGAAFSSAIEAVTLNAKVAMIERGTVGGTCVNVGCVPSKTLLRAGEINHLAKNNPFVGLHTSASNVDLALLVK
;
A
#
# COMPACT_ATOMS: atom_id res chain seq x y z
N MET A 1 17.51 -28.48 15.56
CA MET A 1 16.83 -28.35 14.25
C MET A 1 17.24 -27.02 13.67
N ASN A 2 18.02 -27.07 12.60
CA ASN A 2 18.51 -25.87 11.94
C ASN A 2 17.65 -25.59 10.72
N LYS A 3 17.38 -24.31 10.50
CA LYS A 3 16.56 -23.86 9.37
C LYS A 3 17.49 -23.49 8.22
N PHE A 4 17.15 -23.96 7.03
CA PHE A 4 17.94 -23.80 5.83
C PHE A 4 17.12 -23.17 4.72
N LYS A 5 17.80 -22.40 3.88
CA LYS A 5 17.26 -21.85 2.65
C LYS A 5 18.10 -22.35 1.48
N VAL A 6 17.45 -22.88 0.45
CA VAL A 6 18.10 -23.36 -0.78
C VAL A 6 17.44 -22.70 -1.98
N ASN A 7 18.23 -22.09 -2.85
CA ASN A 7 17.76 -21.64 -4.16
C ASN A 7 17.63 -22.84 -5.10
N ILE A 8 16.55 -22.94 -5.86
CA ILE A 8 16.23 -24.09 -6.72
C ILE A 8 15.80 -23.59 -8.10
N SER A 9 16.54 -24.00 -9.12
CA SER A 9 16.19 -23.77 -10.52
C SER A 9 15.48 -24.99 -11.13
N GLY A 10 14.48 -24.75 -11.98
CA GLY A 10 13.71 -25.79 -12.67
C GLY A 10 12.28 -25.99 -12.19
N MET A 11 11.84 -25.29 -11.14
CA MET A 11 10.43 -25.24 -10.75
C MET A 11 9.65 -24.29 -11.66
N THR A 12 8.55 -24.75 -12.25
CA THR A 12 7.76 -23.95 -13.22
C THR A 12 6.28 -23.79 -12.85
N CYS A 13 5.79 -24.53 -11.85
CA CYS A 13 4.42 -24.44 -11.38
C CYS A 13 4.28 -24.86 -9.91
N THR A 14 3.09 -24.66 -9.35
CA THR A 14 2.73 -25.10 -7.98
C THR A 14 2.80 -26.62 -7.80
N GLY A 15 2.68 -27.40 -8.89
CA GLY A 15 2.94 -28.84 -8.86
C GLY A 15 4.42 -29.17 -8.59
N CYS A 16 5.35 -28.34 -9.07
CA CYS A 16 6.77 -28.49 -8.77
C CYS A 16 7.09 -28.19 -7.29
N GLU A 17 6.37 -27.23 -6.68
CA GLU A 17 6.52 -26.92 -5.25
C GLU A 17 6.25 -28.15 -4.40
N LYS A 18 5.08 -28.77 -4.60
CA LYS A 18 4.69 -30.00 -3.88
C LYS A 18 5.63 -31.17 -4.11
N HIS A 19 6.21 -31.26 -5.31
CA HIS A 19 7.16 -32.31 -5.64
C HIS A 19 8.48 -32.13 -4.88
N VAL A 20 8.99 -30.89 -4.80
CA VAL A 20 10.15 -30.53 -3.98
C VAL A 20 9.88 -30.73 -2.50
N GLU A 21 8.70 -30.31 -2.01
CA GLU A 21 8.27 -30.53 -0.62
C GLU A 21 8.26 -32.03 -0.28
N SER A 22 7.66 -32.86 -1.14
CA SER A 22 7.62 -34.31 -0.96
C SER A 22 9.02 -34.96 -0.97
N ALA A 23 9.97 -34.40 -1.72
CA ALA A 23 11.36 -34.88 -1.75
C ALA A 23 12.10 -34.56 -0.45
N LEU A 24 11.88 -33.36 0.10
CA LEU A 24 12.45 -32.92 1.37
C LEU A 24 11.80 -33.62 2.58
N GLU A 25 10.50 -33.90 2.54
CA GLU A 25 9.82 -34.67 3.59
C GLU A 25 10.38 -36.10 3.74
N LYS A 26 10.74 -36.75 2.63
CA LYS A 26 11.29 -38.12 2.63
C LYS A 26 12.61 -38.26 3.38
N ILE A 27 13.38 -37.18 3.45
CA ILE A 27 14.64 -37.14 4.20
C ILE A 27 14.44 -36.61 5.62
N GLY A 28 13.20 -36.37 6.06
CA GLY A 28 12.89 -35.95 7.43
C GLY A 28 12.90 -34.44 7.67
N ALA A 29 12.92 -33.61 6.61
CA ALA A 29 12.76 -32.17 6.76
C ALA A 29 11.35 -31.82 7.25
N LYS A 30 11.24 -30.77 8.06
CA LYS A 30 9.97 -30.24 8.59
C LYS A 30 9.82 -28.76 8.24
N ASN A 31 8.61 -28.22 8.42
CA ASN A 31 8.30 -26.81 8.15
C ASN A 31 8.79 -26.36 6.75
N ILE A 32 8.52 -27.21 5.75
CA ILE A 32 8.98 -26.98 4.38
C ILE A 32 8.02 -26.00 3.69
N GLU A 33 8.58 -24.96 3.10
CA GLU A 33 7.89 -24.01 2.23
C GLU A 33 8.67 -23.90 0.93
N SER A 34 8.11 -24.41 -0.17
CA SER A 34 8.69 -24.28 -1.51
C SER A 34 7.97 -23.19 -2.31
N SER A 35 8.72 -22.42 -3.10
CA SER A 35 8.14 -21.38 -3.95
C SER A 35 8.75 -21.39 -5.34
N TYR A 36 7.98 -21.80 -6.36
CA TYR A 36 8.42 -21.76 -7.76
C TYR A 36 8.62 -20.32 -8.24
N ARG A 37 7.84 -19.37 -7.71
CA ARG A 37 7.96 -17.94 -8.07
C ARG A 37 9.26 -17.31 -7.58
N ARG A 38 9.70 -17.69 -6.38
CA ARG A 38 10.97 -17.21 -5.81
C ARG A 38 12.15 -18.07 -6.23
N GLY A 39 11.90 -19.30 -6.72
CA GLY A 39 12.95 -20.25 -7.04
C GLY A 39 13.72 -20.65 -5.78
N GLU A 40 13.03 -20.85 -4.66
CA GLU A 40 13.66 -21.19 -3.38
C GLU A 40 12.79 -22.17 -2.57
N ALA A 41 13.42 -22.94 -1.69
CA ALA A 41 12.76 -23.71 -0.65
C ALA A 41 13.40 -23.42 0.71
N VAL A 42 12.55 -23.27 1.72
CA VAL A 42 12.93 -23.05 3.12
C VAL A 42 12.44 -24.25 3.92
N PHE A 43 13.29 -24.85 4.75
CA PHE A 43 12.95 -26.05 5.50
C PHE A 43 13.81 -26.18 6.75
N GLU A 44 13.37 -27.00 7.70
CA GLU A 44 14.11 -27.32 8.93
C GLU A 44 14.61 -28.75 8.88
N LEU A 45 15.91 -28.94 9.11
CA LEU A 45 16.52 -30.25 9.24
C LEU A 45 16.81 -30.58 10.71
N PRO A 46 16.57 -31.84 11.12
CA PRO A 46 17.13 -32.41 12.34
C PRO A 46 18.66 -32.32 12.39
N ASP A 47 19.25 -32.21 13.58
CA ASP A 47 20.69 -32.01 13.76
C ASP A 47 21.53 -33.25 13.38
N ASP A 48 20.88 -34.40 13.21
CA ASP A 48 21.45 -35.67 12.75
C ASP A 48 21.49 -35.81 11.23
N ILE A 49 20.97 -34.84 10.48
CA ILE A 49 20.88 -34.87 9.02
C ILE A 49 21.71 -33.75 8.40
N GLU A 50 22.70 -34.13 7.60
CA GLU A 50 23.53 -33.17 6.88
C GLU A 50 22.76 -32.48 5.75
N VAL A 51 22.99 -31.17 5.60
CA VAL A 51 22.37 -30.31 4.58
C VAL A 51 22.60 -30.83 3.16
N GLU A 52 23.73 -31.49 2.92
CA GLU A 52 24.06 -32.12 1.64
C GLU A 52 23.02 -33.17 1.23
N SER A 53 22.37 -33.83 2.19
CA SER A 53 21.29 -34.77 1.94
C SER A 53 20.06 -34.08 1.35
N ALA A 54 19.78 -32.83 1.74
CA ALA A 54 18.69 -32.03 1.18
C ALA A 54 18.99 -31.55 -0.23
N ILE A 55 20.22 -31.10 -0.48
CA ILE A 55 20.68 -30.75 -1.83
C ILE A 55 20.54 -31.97 -2.75
N LYS A 56 21.00 -33.14 -2.31
CA LYS A 56 20.89 -34.38 -3.08
C LYS A 56 19.43 -34.77 -3.34
N ALA A 57 18.54 -34.67 -2.34
CA ALA A 57 17.13 -34.99 -2.52
C ALA A 57 16.43 -34.11 -3.57
N ILE A 58 16.77 -32.81 -3.61
CA ILE A 58 16.27 -31.88 -4.62
C ILE A 58 16.82 -32.22 -6.02
N ALA A 59 18.11 -32.58 -6.11
CA ALA A 59 18.73 -33.01 -7.36
C ALA A 59 18.11 -34.32 -7.90
N ASP A 60 17.90 -35.31 -7.04
CA ASP A 60 17.27 -36.59 -7.37
C ASP A 60 15.79 -36.42 -7.82
N ALA A 61 15.15 -35.31 -7.41
CA ALA A 61 13.82 -34.92 -7.88
C ALA A 61 13.80 -34.20 -9.25
N ASN A 62 14.95 -34.17 -9.96
CA ASN A 62 15.17 -33.49 -11.24
C ASN A 62 15.11 -31.95 -11.17
N TYR A 63 15.53 -31.35 -10.06
CA TYR A 63 15.72 -29.91 -9.93
C TYR A 63 17.21 -29.56 -9.76
N HIS A 64 17.55 -28.29 -9.96
CA HIS A 64 18.93 -27.81 -9.82
C HIS A 64 19.04 -26.98 -8.53
N PRO A 65 19.41 -27.58 -7.39
CA PRO A 65 19.65 -26.86 -6.15
C PRO A 65 20.96 -26.06 -6.23
N GLY A 66 20.95 -24.84 -5.69
CA GLY A 66 22.13 -24.04 -5.43
C GLY A 66 22.70 -24.34 -4.04
N GLU A 67 23.58 -23.46 -3.57
CA GLU A 67 24.14 -23.54 -2.22
C GLU A 67 23.05 -23.38 -1.16
N ALA A 68 23.15 -24.15 -0.09
CA ALA A 68 22.25 -24.11 1.05
C ALA A 68 22.82 -23.17 2.12
N GLU A 69 22.04 -22.16 2.49
CA GLU A 69 22.41 -21.20 3.52
C GLU A 69 21.66 -21.51 4.82
N GLU A 70 22.37 -21.54 5.94
CA GLU A 70 21.75 -21.65 7.26
C GLU A 70 20.98 -20.36 7.56
N PHE A 71 19.66 -20.49 7.56
CA PHE A 71 18.73 -19.39 7.71
C PHE A 71 18.37 -19.25 9.19
N GLN A 72 19.16 -18.46 9.92
CA GLN A 72 18.76 -18.06 11.26
C GLN A 72 17.54 -17.15 11.16
N SER A 73 16.51 -17.42 11.95
CA SER A 73 15.43 -16.46 12.16
C SER A 73 16.02 -15.19 12.79
N GLU A 74 16.40 -14.21 11.96
CA GLU A 74 16.63 -12.84 12.40
C GLU A 74 15.31 -12.23 12.87
N GLN A 75 14.83 -12.62 14.05
CA GLN A 75 13.75 -11.94 14.74
C GLN A 75 13.99 -12.01 16.24
N LYS A 76 14.71 -11.03 16.79
CA LYS A 76 14.39 -10.46 18.12
C LYS A 76 15.14 -9.18 18.53
N THR A 77 16.14 -8.70 17.79
CA THR A 77 16.92 -7.51 18.23
C THR A 77 16.69 -6.23 17.40
N ASN A 78 15.80 -6.24 16.42
CA ASN A 78 15.48 -5.07 15.57
C ASN A 78 13.97 -4.89 15.37
N LEU A 79 13.18 -5.28 16.37
CA LEU A 79 11.77 -4.91 16.37
C LEU A 79 11.69 -3.44 16.80
N LEU A 80 11.05 -2.62 15.96
CA LEU A 80 10.68 -1.24 16.26
C LEU A 80 9.16 -1.23 16.51
N LYS A 81 8.73 -0.59 17.60
CA LYS A 81 7.33 -0.29 17.89
C LYS A 81 6.98 1.04 17.28
N LYS A 82 5.86 1.10 16.56
CA LYS A 82 5.33 2.36 16.04
C LYS A 82 4.38 2.95 17.07
N TYR A 83 4.49 4.25 17.29
CA TYR A 83 3.68 4.99 18.25
C TYR A 83 3.00 6.17 17.58
N ARG A 84 1.76 6.43 17.99
CA ARG A 84 1.09 7.71 17.81
C ARG A 84 1.03 8.41 19.15
N LEU A 85 1.48 9.64 19.22
CA LEU A 85 1.44 10.46 20.41
C LEU A 85 0.75 11.79 20.08
N ASN A 86 -0.26 12.15 20.85
CA ASN A 86 -0.86 13.48 20.76
C ASN A 86 0.10 14.51 21.37
N VAL A 87 0.27 15.66 20.74
CA VAL A 87 1.15 16.72 21.23
C VAL A 87 0.43 18.06 21.15
N GLU A 88 0.22 18.68 22.31
CA GLU A 88 -0.36 20.01 22.44
C GLU A 88 0.73 21.09 22.45
N GLY A 89 0.39 22.28 21.93
CA GLY A 89 1.29 23.43 21.86
C GLY A 89 1.93 23.68 20.49
N MET A 90 1.69 22.81 19.49
CA MET A 90 2.11 23.07 18.12
C MET A 90 1.17 24.08 17.45
N THR A 91 1.74 25.10 16.80
CA THR A 91 0.95 26.15 16.11
C THR A 91 1.39 26.43 14.68
N CYS A 92 2.50 25.86 14.22
CA CYS A 92 3.02 26.04 12.87
C CYS A 92 3.89 24.88 12.43
N THR A 93 4.27 24.86 11.14
CA THR A 93 5.20 23.86 10.58
C THR A 93 6.59 23.90 11.22
N GLY A 94 7.02 25.06 11.76
CA GLY A 94 8.26 25.13 12.54
C GLY A 94 8.21 24.34 13.85
N CYS A 95 7.02 24.18 14.44
CA CYS A 95 6.84 23.32 15.62
C CYS A 95 7.05 21.83 15.26
N GLU A 96 6.69 21.43 14.03
CA GLU A 96 6.88 20.06 13.55
C GLU A 96 8.37 19.70 13.51
N GLU A 97 9.21 20.58 12.95
CA GLU A 97 10.67 20.39 12.89
C GLU A 97 11.28 20.31 14.29
N HIS A 98 10.83 21.17 15.22
CA HIS A 98 11.33 21.17 16.59
C HIS A 98 11.04 19.84 17.32
N ILE A 99 9.81 19.31 17.17
CA ILE A 99 9.43 18.04 17.78
C ILE A 99 10.11 16.87 17.08
N ALA A 100 10.25 16.92 15.76
CA ALA A 100 10.96 15.88 15.01
C ALA A 100 12.41 15.74 15.48
N VAL A 101 13.13 16.87 15.65
CA VAL A 101 14.50 16.86 16.19
C VAL A 101 14.54 16.35 17.64
N ALA A 102 13.57 16.73 18.48
CA ALA A 102 13.50 16.24 19.86
C ALA A 102 13.30 14.71 19.92
N LEU A 103 12.41 14.17 19.09
CA LEU A 103 12.16 12.73 18.99
C LEU A 103 13.35 11.97 18.38
N GLU A 104 14.03 12.55 17.39
CA GLU A 104 15.23 11.94 16.79
C GLU A 104 16.37 11.84 17.81
N ASN A 105 16.59 12.90 18.60
CA ASN A 105 17.56 12.90 19.71
C ASN A 105 17.20 11.89 20.81
N ALA A 106 15.91 11.57 20.96
CA ALA A 106 15.42 10.52 21.86
C ALA A 106 15.58 9.10 21.30
N GLY A 107 16.15 8.94 20.09
CA GLY A 107 16.40 7.65 19.46
C GLY A 107 15.23 7.14 18.61
N ALA A 108 14.23 7.97 18.32
CA ALA A 108 13.12 7.60 17.46
C ALA A 108 13.52 7.62 15.98
N LYS A 109 12.89 6.76 15.19
CA LYS A 109 13.03 6.66 13.73
C LYS A 109 11.68 6.82 13.06
N GLY A 110 11.68 7.06 11.74
CA GLY A 110 10.42 7.15 10.96
C GLY A 110 9.47 8.23 11.49
N ILE A 111 10.01 9.40 11.86
CA ILE A 111 9.27 10.45 12.54
C ILE A 111 8.46 11.27 11.53
N GLU A 112 7.17 11.40 11.79
CA GLU A 112 6.23 12.24 11.04
C GLU A 112 5.38 13.03 12.05
N VAL A 113 5.43 14.36 11.97
CA VAL A 113 4.74 15.25 12.92
C VAL A 113 3.82 16.17 12.13
N ASP A 114 2.56 16.29 12.57
CA ASP A 114 1.55 17.13 11.93
C ASP A 114 0.93 18.09 12.95
N PHE A 115 1.24 19.39 12.84
CA PHE A 115 0.71 20.41 13.75
C PHE A 115 -0.79 20.61 13.62
N ARG A 116 -1.37 20.34 12.44
CA ARG A 116 -2.81 20.53 12.20
C ARG A 116 -3.63 19.44 12.86
N ARG A 117 -3.08 18.24 12.95
CA ARG A 117 -3.69 17.10 13.66
C ARG A 117 -3.32 17.07 15.14
N GLY A 118 -2.23 17.71 15.53
CA GLY A 118 -1.75 17.68 16.90
C GLY A 118 -1.15 16.32 17.27
N GLU A 119 -0.55 15.61 16.30
CA GLU A 119 -0.03 14.25 16.50
C GLU A 119 1.41 14.10 15.99
N ALA A 120 2.17 13.21 16.63
CA ALA A 120 3.48 12.75 16.22
C ALA A 120 3.47 11.22 16.07
N LEU A 121 3.88 10.73 14.91
CA LEU A 121 4.07 9.33 14.58
C LEU A 121 5.56 9.04 14.55
N PHE A 122 6.01 8.00 15.25
CA PHE A 122 7.42 7.64 15.29
C PHE A 122 7.63 6.19 15.71
N GLU A 123 8.83 5.69 15.50
CA GLU A 123 9.23 4.32 15.80
C GLU A 123 10.30 4.30 16.89
N LEU A 124 10.09 3.51 17.94
CA LEU A 124 11.07 3.29 19.00
C LEU A 124 11.49 1.81 19.05
N PRO A 125 12.75 1.51 19.39
CA PRO A 125 13.16 0.15 19.70
C PRO A 125 12.32 -0.47 20.83
N TYR A 126 12.06 -1.78 20.78
CA TYR A 126 11.22 -2.49 21.77
C TYR A 126 11.72 -2.40 23.22
N ASP A 127 13.01 -2.15 23.41
CA ASP A 127 13.69 -1.98 24.70
C ASP A 127 13.64 -0.53 25.22
N VAL A 128 13.10 0.40 24.44
CA VAL A 128 13.00 1.82 24.78
C VAL A 128 11.57 2.17 25.19
N ASP A 129 11.43 2.70 26.41
CA ASP A 129 10.13 3.12 26.94
C ASP A 129 9.64 4.42 26.27
N ILE A 130 8.33 4.53 26.08
CA ILE A 130 7.67 5.70 25.51
C ILE A 130 7.84 6.96 26.38
N ASP A 131 8.11 6.79 27.67
CA ASP A 131 8.36 7.90 28.58
C ASP A 131 9.57 8.75 28.14
N ILE A 132 10.54 8.19 27.40
CA ILE A 132 11.66 8.94 26.84
C ILE A 132 11.16 9.92 25.77
N ALA A 133 10.24 9.50 24.91
CA ALA A 133 9.65 10.37 23.89
C ALA A 133 8.78 11.48 24.53
N LYS A 134 8.01 11.16 25.57
CA LYS A 134 7.24 12.18 26.32
C LYS A 134 8.15 13.21 27.00
N THR A 135 9.26 12.74 27.59
CA THR A 135 10.24 13.63 28.23
C THR A 135 10.88 14.56 27.19
N ALA A 136 11.28 14.04 26.03
CA ALA A 136 11.87 14.85 24.96
C ALA A 136 10.92 15.95 24.45
N ILE A 137 9.63 15.66 24.35
CA ILE A 137 8.60 16.63 23.94
C ILE A 137 8.37 17.69 25.02
N THR A 138 8.40 17.29 26.30
CA THR A 138 8.31 18.22 27.43
C THR A 138 9.52 19.16 27.49
N ASP A 139 10.72 18.63 27.28
CA ASP A 139 11.96 19.40 27.23
C ASP A 139 11.95 20.40 26.07
N ALA A 140 11.33 20.02 24.95
CA ALA A 140 11.07 20.90 23.80
C ALA A 140 9.97 21.95 24.04
N GLN A 141 9.43 22.05 25.27
CA GLN A 141 8.38 22.99 25.69
C GLN A 141 6.99 22.72 25.08
N TYR A 142 6.70 21.46 24.75
CA TYR A 142 5.38 21.01 24.29
C TYR A 142 4.74 20.08 25.33
N GLN A 143 3.42 19.87 25.23
CA GLN A 143 2.69 19.02 26.16
C GLN A 143 2.39 17.66 25.51
N PRO A 144 3.06 16.56 25.93
CA PRO A 144 2.75 15.23 25.43
C PRO A 144 1.42 14.74 26.00
N GLY A 145 0.55 14.25 25.13
CA GLY A 145 -0.72 13.63 25.46
C GLY A 145 -0.63 12.10 25.59
N GLU A 146 -1.76 11.45 25.35
CA GLU A 146 -1.84 9.99 25.35
C GLU A 146 -1.07 9.38 24.18
N ALA A 147 -0.46 8.23 24.45
CA ALA A 147 0.35 7.51 23.49
C ALA A 147 -0.30 6.16 23.16
N GLU A 148 -0.48 5.88 21.88
CA GLU A 148 -1.03 4.64 21.37
C GLU A 148 0.07 3.88 20.61
N GLU A 149 0.33 2.63 21.02
CA GLU A 149 1.17 1.70 20.24
C GLU A 149 0.37 1.24 19.02
N ILE A 150 0.81 1.62 17.82
CA ILE A 150 0.23 1.16 16.56
C ILE A 150 0.88 -0.18 16.24
N GLN A 151 0.08 -1.25 16.27
CA GLN A 151 0.54 -2.54 15.75
C GLN A 151 0.82 -2.40 14.26
N VAL A 152 2.11 -2.41 13.89
CA VAL A 152 2.54 -2.55 12.50
C VAL A 152 2.22 -3.97 12.08
N GLN A 153 0.97 -4.21 11.68
CA GLN A 153 0.74 -5.22 10.67
C GLN A 153 1.47 -4.70 9.43
N SER A 154 2.62 -5.31 9.16
CA SER A 154 3.27 -5.23 7.87
C SER A 154 2.21 -5.40 6.79
N GLU A 155 1.78 -4.30 6.18
CA GLU A 155 1.04 -4.35 4.92
C GLU A 155 2.02 -4.79 3.84
N LYS A 156 2.43 -6.07 3.89
CA LYS A 156 2.54 -6.83 2.65
C LYS A 156 1.19 -6.65 1.99
N ARG A 157 1.16 -6.08 0.79
CA ARG A 157 0.03 -6.18 -0.14
C ARG A 157 -0.24 -7.68 -0.36
N THR A 158 -0.93 -8.31 0.57
CA THR A 158 -1.56 -9.60 0.37
C THR A 158 -2.75 -9.33 -0.52
N ASP A 159 -2.80 -10.06 -1.63
CA ASP A 159 -3.96 -10.16 -2.50
C ASP A 159 -5.24 -10.13 -1.64
N VAL A 160 -6.13 -9.18 -1.94
CA VAL A 160 -7.39 -9.00 -1.21
C VAL A 160 -8.19 -10.30 -1.37
N SER A 161 -8.12 -11.16 -0.36
CA SER A 161 -8.97 -12.34 -0.28
C SER A 161 -10.31 -11.90 0.31
N LEU A 162 -11.30 -11.71 -0.56
CA LEU A 162 -12.68 -11.34 -0.21
C LEU A 162 -13.45 -12.53 0.39
N ASN A 163 -12.84 -13.26 1.33
CA ASN A 163 -13.49 -14.35 2.03
C ASN A 163 -13.40 -14.06 3.52
N ASP A 164 -14.27 -13.18 4.00
CA ASP A 164 -14.54 -13.08 5.43
C ASP A 164 -16.05 -13.20 5.64
N GLU A 165 -16.45 -14.06 6.58
CA GLU A 165 -17.84 -14.40 6.92
C GLU A 165 -18.59 -13.25 7.63
N GLY A 166 -18.23 -12.00 7.33
CA GLY A 166 -18.97 -10.81 7.71
C GLY A 166 -19.93 -10.41 6.61
N ASN A 167 -21.23 -10.38 6.90
CA ASN A 167 -22.24 -9.88 5.97
C ASN A 167 -22.15 -8.34 5.86
N TYR A 168 -21.12 -7.85 5.18
CA TYR A 168 -20.97 -6.43 4.88
C TYR A 168 -21.76 -6.09 3.60
N ASP A 169 -22.49 -4.98 3.61
CA ASP A 169 -23.28 -4.53 2.45
C ASP A 169 -22.40 -4.11 1.26
N TYR A 170 -21.14 -3.73 1.54
CA TYR A 170 -20.16 -3.22 0.57
C TYR A 170 -18.79 -3.87 0.77
N ASP A 171 -18.09 -4.12 -0.33
CA ASP A 171 -16.76 -4.73 -0.38
C ASP A 171 -15.65 -3.66 -0.47
N TYR A 172 -15.99 -2.44 -0.90
CA TYR A 172 -15.02 -1.37 -1.11
C TYR A 172 -15.61 0.00 -0.81
N ILE A 173 -14.92 0.79 0.03
CA ILE A 173 -15.34 2.13 0.42
C ILE A 173 -14.36 3.16 -0.13
N ILE A 174 -14.89 4.19 -0.80
CA ILE A 174 -14.13 5.31 -1.36
C ILE A 174 -14.57 6.60 -0.68
N ILE A 175 -13.61 7.36 -0.17
CA ILE A 175 -13.84 8.69 0.41
C ILE A 175 -13.43 9.75 -0.62
N GLY A 176 -14.40 10.55 -1.04
CA GLY A 176 -14.31 11.53 -2.10
C GLY A 176 -14.83 11.01 -3.45
N SER A 177 -15.14 11.95 -4.35
CA SER A 177 -15.72 11.68 -5.68
C SER A 177 -14.96 12.37 -6.82
N GLY A 178 -13.65 12.60 -6.62
CA GLY A 178 -12.77 13.15 -7.66
C GLY A 178 -12.46 12.13 -8.79
N GLY A 179 -11.63 12.54 -9.74
CA GLY A 179 -11.28 11.68 -10.89
C GLY A 179 -10.70 10.31 -10.48
N ALA A 180 -9.79 10.28 -9.50
CA ALA A 180 -9.22 9.04 -8.99
C ALA A 180 -10.26 8.14 -8.31
N ALA A 181 -11.21 8.72 -7.57
CA ALA A 181 -12.29 7.99 -6.93
C ALA A 181 -13.20 7.30 -7.97
N PHE A 182 -13.56 8.00 -9.05
CA PHE A 182 -14.32 7.40 -10.15
C PHE A 182 -13.55 6.29 -10.86
N SER A 183 -12.26 6.51 -11.19
CA SER A 183 -11.44 5.46 -11.82
C SER A 183 -11.32 4.22 -10.94
N SER A 184 -11.13 4.41 -9.64
CA SER A 184 -11.05 3.33 -8.67
C SER A 184 -12.38 2.60 -8.50
N ALA A 185 -13.51 3.32 -8.45
CA ALA A 185 -14.84 2.73 -8.39
C ALA A 185 -15.17 1.91 -9.63
N ILE A 186 -14.82 2.41 -10.82
CA ILE A 186 -15.04 1.70 -12.09
C ILE A 186 -14.30 0.37 -12.08
N GLU A 187 -13.02 0.37 -11.70
CA GLU A 187 -12.22 -0.85 -11.62
C GLU A 187 -12.73 -1.82 -10.55
N ALA A 188 -13.10 -1.32 -9.38
CA ALA A 188 -13.70 -2.18 -8.35
C ALA A 188 -15.00 -2.86 -8.84
N VAL A 189 -15.83 -2.13 -9.60
CA VAL A 189 -17.04 -2.70 -10.22
C VAL A 189 -16.72 -3.71 -11.33
N THR A 190 -15.66 -3.52 -12.13
CA THR A 190 -15.24 -4.54 -13.12
C THR A 190 -14.83 -5.84 -12.47
N LEU A 191 -14.34 -5.77 -11.23
CA LEU A 191 -14.01 -6.91 -10.36
C LEU A 191 -15.19 -7.43 -9.54
N ASN A 192 -16.42 -6.99 -9.83
CA ASN A 192 -17.68 -7.33 -9.14
C ASN A 192 -17.77 -6.90 -7.67
N ALA A 193 -16.97 -5.95 -7.21
CA ALA A 193 -17.10 -5.41 -5.86
C ALA A 193 -18.34 -4.50 -5.74
N LYS A 194 -19.05 -4.58 -4.61
CA LYS A 194 -20.06 -3.60 -4.20
C LYS A 194 -19.36 -2.39 -3.60
N VAL A 195 -19.40 -1.26 -4.31
CA VAL A 195 -18.67 -0.06 -3.93
C VAL A 195 -19.59 0.96 -3.24
N ALA A 196 -19.17 1.46 -2.08
CA ALA A 196 -19.75 2.66 -1.45
C ALA A 196 -18.83 3.86 -1.69
N MET A 197 -19.36 4.94 -2.26
CA MET A 197 -18.64 6.20 -2.44
C MET A 197 -19.25 7.28 -1.55
N ILE A 198 -18.42 7.94 -0.76
CA ILE A 198 -18.82 8.93 0.23
C ILE A 198 -18.24 10.27 -0.18
N GLU A 199 -19.09 11.27 -0.39
CA GLU A 199 -18.68 12.63 -0.72
C GLU A 199 -19.39 13.62 0.21
N ARG A 200 -18.70 14.70 0.59
CA ARG A 200 -19.24 15.74 1.48
C ARG A 200 -20.18 16.69 0.73
N GLY A 201 -19.95 16.90 -0.56
CA GLY A 201 -20.69 17.86 -1.39
C GLY A 201 -21.15 17.28 -2.72
N THR A 202 -21.06 18.10 -3.78
CA THR A 202 -21.43 17.68 -5.13
C THR A 202 -20.47 16.61 -5.66
N VAL A 203 -21.04 15.48 -6.07
CA VAL A 203 -20.31 14.36 -6.67
C VAL A 203 -19.60 14.78 -7.97
N GLY A 204 -18.40 14.28 -8.24
CA GLY A 204 -17.67 14.50 -9.51
C GLY A 204 -16.47 15.43 -9.42
N GLY A 205 -16.24 16.03 -8.25
CA GLY A 205 -15.11 16.93 -7.99
C GLY A 205 -14.98 18.08 -9.00
N THR A 206 -13.78 18.63 -9.15
CA THR A 206 -13.54 19.78 -10.03
C THR A 206 -13.79 19.45 -11.49
N CYS A 207 -13.26 18.33 -11.99
CA CYS A 207 -13.28 18.00 -13.41
C CYS A 207 -14.69 17.96 -14.01
N VAL A 208 -15.65 17.37 -13.29
CA VAL A 208 -17.02 17.21 -13.77
C VAL A 208 -17.86 18.46 -13.55
N ASN A 209 -17.70 19.12 -12.39
CA ASN A 209 -18.60 20.19 -11.99
C ASN A 209 -18.21 21.57 -12.52
N VAL A 210 -16.92 21.91 -12.51
CA VAL A 210 -16.46 23.29 -12.80
C VAL A 210 -15.17 23.37 -13.63
N GLY A 211 -14.65 22.22 -14.06
CA GLY A 211 -13.34 22.10 -14.70
C GLY A 211 -13.44 21.65 -16.16
N CYS A 212 -12.73 20.56 -16.45
CA CYS A 212 -12.52 20.09 -17.81
C CYS A 212 -13.80 19.76 -18.58
N VAL A 213 -14.80 19.13 -17.94
CA VAL A 213 -16.04 18.71 -18.62
C VAL A 213 -16.86 19.91 -19.09
N PRO A 214 -17.27 20.87 -18.24
CA PRO A 214 -18.02 22.04 -18.71
C PRO A 214 -17.20 22.89 -19.68
N SER A 215 -15.90 23.04 -19.44
CA SER A 215 -15.01 23.78 -20.36
C SER A 215 -14.98 23.16 -21.76
N LYS A 216 -14.86 21.84 -21.87
CA LYS A 216 -14.85 21.14 -23.17
C LYS A 216 -16.20 21.21 -23.88
N THR A 217 -17.30 21.17 -23.14
CA THR A 217 -18.64 21.38 -23.71
C THR A 217 -18.76 22.77 -24.35
N LEU A 218 -18.30 23.82 -23.65
CA LEU A 218 -18.31 25.18 -24.17
C LEU A 218 -17.38 25.37 -25.38
N LEU A 219 -16.18 24.79 -25.34
CA LEU A 219 -15.25 24.81 -26.48
C LEU A 219 -15.88 24.15 -27.71
N ARG A 220 -16.55 23.00 -27.55
CA ARG A 220 -17.21 22.31 -28.66
C ARG A 220 -18.38 23.11 -29.23
N ALA A 221 -19.17 23.76 -28.36
CA ALA A 221 -20.23 24.66 -28.82
C ALA A 221 -19.67 25.84 -29.64
N GLY A 222 -18.57 26.42 -29.19
CA GLY A 222 -17.85 27.47 -29.92
C GLY A 222 -17.34 27.00 -31.28
N GLU A 223 -16.76 25.81 -31.34
CA GLU A 223 -16.27 25.19 -32.58
C GLU A 223 -17.40 24.98 -33.60
N ILE A 224 -18.54 24.43 -33.17
CA ILE A 224 -19.71 24.22 -34.04
C ILE A 224 -20.22 25.55 -34.59
N ASN A 225 -20.35 26.57 -33.74
CA ASN A 225 -20.76 27.91 -34.16
C ASN A 225 -19.77 28.55 -35.15
N HIS A 226 -18.47 28.33 -34.94
CA HIS A 226 -17.43 28.82 -35.84
C HIS A 226 -17.51 28.15 -37.22
N LEU A 227 -17.62 26.81 -37.25
CA LEU A 227 -17.70 26.03 -38.50
C LEU A 227 -18.98 26.32 -39.28
N ALA A 228 -20.10 26.57 -38.60
CA ALA A 228 -21.35 26.97 -39.23
C ALA A 228 -21.28 28.38 -39.88
N LYS A 229 -20.33 29.22 -39.46
CA LYS A 229 -20.05 30.53 -40.09
C LYS A 229 -18.95 30.45 -41.15
N ASN A 230 -17.96 29.59 -40.93
CA ASN A 230 -16.77 29.45 -41.75
C ASN A 230 -16.65 28.02 -42.28
N ASN A 231 -17.65 27.60 -43.06
CA ASN A 231 -17.67 26.26 -43.61
C ASN A 231 -16.67 26.12 -44.78
N PRO A 232 -15.78 25.10 -44.76
CA PRO A 232 -14.75 24.92 -45.80
C PRO A 232 -15.27 24.30 -47.10
N PHE A 233 -16.50 23.75 -47.12
CA PHE A 233 -17.02 23.01 -48.27
C PHE A 233 -17.76 23.92 -49.25
N VAL A 234 -17.28 23.99 -50.49
CA VAL A 234 -17.93 24.71 -51.58
C VAL A 234 -19.31 24.10 -51.87
N GLY A 235 -20.34 24.95 -51.95
CA GLY A 235 -21.72 24.54 -52.20
C GLY A 235 -22.53 24.14 -50.95
N LEU A 236 -21.90 24.04 -49.78
CA LEU A 236 -22.60 23.81 -48.52
C LEU A 236 -22.89 25.15 -47.83
N HIS A 237 -24.17 25.51 -47.80
CA HIS A 237 -24.65 26.72 -47.14
C HIS A 237 -24.97 26.41 -45.68
N THR A 238 -24.23 27.03 -44.77
CA THR A 238 -24.47 26.98 -43.32
C THR A 238 -24.59 28.40 -42.78
N SER A 239 -25.29 28.53 -41.65
CA SER A 239 -25.39 29.79 -40.93
C SER A 239 -25.55 29.53 -39.45
N ALA A 240 -25.18 30.49 -38.61
CA ALA A 240 -25.40 30.43 -37.18
C ALA A 240 -25.96 31.76 -36.65
N SER A 241 -26.93 31.65 -35.75
CA SER A 241 -27.54 32.78 -35.05
C SER A 241 -26.69 33.25 -33.87
N ASN A 242 -27.22 34.21 -33.10
CA ASN A 242 -26.58 34.65 -31.86
C ASN A 242 -26.53 33.51 -30.84
N VAL A 243 -25.43 33.44 -30.11
CA VAL A 243 -25.23 32.47 -29.04
C VAL A 243 -25.88 33.01 -27.76
N ASP A 244 -26.84 32.27 -27.23
CA ASP A 244 -27.37 32.50 -25.89
C ASP A 244 -26.49 31.77 -24.86
N LEU A 245 -25.59 32.51 -24.23
CA LEU A 245 -24.68 31.95 -23.23
C LEU A 245 -25.40 31.49 -21.95
N ALA A 246 -26.54 32.11 -21.61
CA ALA A 246 -27.28 31.75 -20.40
C ALA A 246 -27.96 30.38 -20.54
N LEU A 247 -28.41 30.03 -21.74
CA LEU A 247 -28.92 28.69 -22.03
C LEU A 247 -27.81 27.64 -22.19
N LEU A 248 -26.62 28.07 -22.59
CA LEU A 248 -25.46 27.20 -22.85
C LEU A 248 -24.74 26.80 -21.55
N VAL A 249 -24.69 27.68 -20.56
CA VAL A 249 -24.14 27.42 -19.23
C VAL A 249 -25.30 27.11 -18.28
N LYS A 250 -25.48 25.83 -17.95
CA LYS A 250 -26.47 25.36 -16.97
C LYS A 250 -25.84 25.14 -15.61
#